data_AF-A0AAW1TZB6-F1
#
_entry.id   AF-A0AAW1TZB6-F1
#
_cell.length_a   1.000
_cell.length_b   1.000
_cell.length_c   1.000
_cell.angle_alpha   90.00
_cell.angle_beta   90.00
_cell.angle_gamma   90.00
#
_symmetry.space_group_name_H-M   'P 1'
#
loop_
_entity.id
_entity.type
_entity.pdbx_description
1 polymer ?
#
loop_
_entity_poly.entity_id
_entity_poly.type
_entity_poly.pdbx_seq_one_letter_code
_entity_poly.pdbx_strand_id
1 'polypeptide(L)'
;MDAVLYLSTNCLSFRGCHETPSDLITQYPQPSQGVHSASSCQEAINPTNLKGSSQMRWSAKHGAVNVLLNNSPEIAEASEEVKQTFRAPEAKYEAGHLLTAITNFKFFLYLTIWTNILREIYRVNIEIQKEDIILARSVELMEGLLKT
;
A
#
# COMPACT_ATOMS: atom_id res chain seq x y z
N MET A 1 7.24 21.91 1.29
CA MET A 1 7.02 20.57 0.69
C MET A 1 5.85 19.98 1.46
N ASP A 2 4.67 19.90 0.86
CA ASP A 2 3.40 19.62 1.54
C ASP A 2 3.45 18.26 2.25
N ALA A 3 3.21 18.22 3.56
CA ALA A 3 2.98 16.97 4.29
C ALA A 3 1.79 16.18 3.72
N VAL A 4 0.82 16.90 3.13
CA VAL A 4 -0.30 16.35 2.36
C VAL A 4 0.20 15.61 1.12
N LEU A 5 1.19 16.17 0.42
CA LEU A 5 1.88 15.46 -0.64
C LEU A 5 2.67 14.31 -0.03
N TYR A 6 3.49 14.49 1.00
CA TYR A 6 4.28 13.42 1.60
C TYR A 6 3.47 12.21 2.10
N LEU A 7 2.29 12.38 2.71
CA LEU A 7 1.42 11.27 3.11
C LEU A 7 0.72 10.62 1.92
N SER A 8 0.25 11.42 0.96
CA SER A 8 -0.33 10.88 -0.27
C SER A 8 0.74 10.21 -1.12
N THR A 9 1.85 10.85 -1.47
CA THR A 9 2.96 10.25 -2.22
C THR A 9 3.77 9.21 -1.45
N ASN A 10 4.09 9.25 -0.15
CA ASN A 10 4.86 8.12 0.44
C ASN A 10 4.01 6.90 0.75
N CYS A 11 2.72 7.04 1.01
CA CYS A 11 1.81 5.90 0.98
C CYS A 11 1.50 5.43 -0.46
N LEU A 12 1.79 6.22 -1.50
CA LEU A 12 1.50 5.93 -2.91
C LEU A 12 2.73 5.86 -3.85
N SER A 13 3.97 5.95 -3.34
CA SER A 13 5.16 6.09 -4.20
C SER A 13 5.59 4.74 -4.74
N PHE A 14 5.44 4.60 -6.05
CA PHE A 14 6.13 3.63 -6.88
C PHE A 14 7.60 4.08 -6.98
N ARG A 15 8.45 3.64 -6.05
CA ARG A 15 9.90 3.69 -6.28
C ARG A 15 10.18 2.63 -7.34
N GLY A 16 10.21 3.05 -8.61
CA GLY A 16 10.57 2.20 -9.72
C GLY A 16 11.92 1.54 -9.45
N CYS A 17 11.91 0.21 -9.31
CA CYS A 17 13.11 -0.58 -9.44
C CYS A 17 13.57 -0.41 -10.89
N HIS A 18 14.67 0.32 -11.05
CA HIS A 18 15.34 0.53 -12.31
C HIS A 18 16.16 -0.73 -12.63
N GLU A 19 15.48 -1.87 -12.82
CA GLU A 19 16.12 -3.11 -13.25
C GLU A 19 15.51 -3.49 -14.59
N THR A 20 16.33 -3.38 -15.63
CA THR A 20 15.99 -3.90 -16.95
C THR A 20 16.01 -5.43 -16.92
N PRO A 21 15.17 -6.12 -17.72
CA PRO A 21 15.08 -7.59 -17.71
C PRO A 21 16.40 -8.34 -17.95
N SER A 22 17.42 -7.65 -18.48
CA SER A 22 18.74 -8.21 -18.78
C SER A 22 19.59 -8.51 -17.53
N ASP A 23 19.30 -7.91 -16.38
CA ASP A 23 20.16 -8.02 -15.19
C ASP A 23 19.87 -9.27 -14.34
N LEU A 24 18.80 -10.03 -14.66
CA LEU A 24 18.37 -11.20 -13.89
C LEU A 24 18.94 -12.54 -14.40
N ILE A 25 19.69 -12.54 -15.52
CA ILE A 25 20.16 -13.80 -16.15
C ILE A 25 21.59 -14.20 -15.74
N THR A 26 22.37 -13.31 -15.12
CA THR A 26 23.80 -13.55 -14.84
C THR A 26 24.16 -14.00 -13.41
N GLN A 27 23.18 -14.22 -12.51
CA GLN A 27 23.45 -14.52 -11.10
C GLN A 27 23.00 -15.91 -10.62
N TYR A 28 23.22 -16.96 -11.41
CA TYR A 28 23.21 -18.34 -10.89
C TYR A 28 24.65 -18.83 -10.66
N PRO A 29 25.12 -19.00 -9.40
CA PRO A 29 26.36 -19.71 -9.15
C PRO A 29 26.11 -21.24 -9.21
N GLN A 30 26.98 -21.95 -9.92
CA GLN A 30 27.07 -23.42 -9.92
C GLN A 30 27.56 -23.95 -8.56
N PRO A 31 27.15 -25.16 -8.12
CA PRO A 31 27.48 -25.65 -6.79
C PRO A 31 28.81 -26.44 -6.78
N SER A 32 29.78 -26.00 -5.98
CA SER A 32 30.77 -26.92 -5.39
C SER A 32 31.35 -26.41 -4.06
N GLN A 33 30.99 -27.15 -3.02
CA GLN A 33 31.66 -27.46 -1.74
C GLN A 33 32.58 -26.44 -1.03
N GLY A 34 32.25 -26.11 0.22
CA GLY A 34 33.19 -25.56 1.21
C GLY A 34 32.52 -24.90 2.42
N VAL A 35 32.92 -25.32 3.62
CA VAL A 35 32.33 -25.04 4.95
C VAL A 35 32.62 -23.61 5.44
N HIS A 36 31.63 -22.92 6.03
CA HIS A 36 31.66 -22.29 7.38
C HIS A 36 30.60 -21.17 7.58
N SER A 37 29.68 -21.44 8.52
CA SER A 37 29.19 -20.54 9.58
C SER A 37 28.55 -19.18 9.23
N ALA A 38 27.21 -19.15 9.17
CA ALA A 38 26.39 -18.13 9.85
C ALA A 38 24.92 -18.60 9.93
N SER A 39 24.36 -18.55 11.14
CA SER A 39 23.07 -19.11 11.53
C SER A 39 21.86 -18.27 11.12
N SER A 40 20.78 -18.97 10.75
CA SER A 40 19.36 -18.56 10.83
C SER A 40 18.93 -17.44 9.86
N CYS A 41 18.07 -17.63 8.87
CA CYS A 41 16.84 -18.42 8.83
C CYS A 41 16.72 -19.15 7.47
N GLN A 42 16.73 -20.49 7.50
CA GLN A 42 16.31 -21.30 6.36
C GLN A 42 14.77 -21.29 6.33
N GLU A 43 14.18 -20.40 5.53
CA GLU A 43 12.77 -20.55 5.18
C GLU A 43 12.69 -21.54 4.02
N ALA A 44 12.09 -22.70 4.31
CA ALA A 44 11.95 -23.80 3.38
C ALA A 44 11.23 -23.33 2.11
N ILE A 45 11.88 -23.53 0.96
CA ILE A 45 11.30 -23.26 -0.36
C ILE A 45 10.24 -24.34 -0.63
N ASN A 46 9.00 -24.07 -0.23
CA ASN A 46 7.82 -24.81 -0.69
C ASN A 46 7.31 -24.18 -2.00
N PRO A 47 7.01 -24.96 -3.06
CA PRO A 47 6.58 -24.44 -4.37
C PRO A 47 5.19 -23.76 -4.40
N THR A 48 4.57 -23.47 -3.26
CA THR A 48 3.19 -22.96 -3.18
C THR A 48 3.07 -21.57 -2.56
N ASN A 49 4.16 -20.87 -2.25
CA ASN A 49 4.13 -19.55 -1.60
C ASN A 49 4.72 -18.42 -2.45
N LEU A 50 4.45 -18.39 -3.76
CA LEU A 50 4.45 -17.11 -4.47
C LEU A 50 3.21 -16.33 -4.02
N LYS A 51 3.29 -15.72 -2.84
CA LYS A 51 2.34 -14.70 -2.43
C LYS A 51 2.47 -13.60 -3.48
N GLY A 52 1.47 -13.48 -4.35
CA GLY A 52 1.56 -12.60 -5.52
C GLY A 52 2.00 -11.22 -5.06
N SER A 53 3.12 -10.71 -5.58
CA SER A 53 3.70 -9.41 -5.18
C SER A 53 2.67 -8.26 -5.25
N SER A 54 1.65 -8.39 -6.11
CA SER A 54 0.50 -7.48 -6.22
C SER A 54 -0.49 -7.59 -5.04
N GLN A 55 -0.67 -8.78 -4.48
CA GLN A 55 -1.64 -9.11 -3.43
C GLN A 55 -1.35 -8.39 -2.10
N MET A 56 -0.10 -7.98 -1.87
CA MET A 56 0.28 -7.17 -0.70
C MET A 56 0.17 -5.66 -0.92
N ARG A 57 0.49 -5.15 -2.12
CA ARG A 57 0.68 -3.69 -2.30
C ARG A 57 -0.63 -2.93 -2.49
N TRP A 58 -1.48 -3.36 -3.42
CA TRP A 58 -2.76 -2.68 -3.68
C TRP A 58 -3.77 -2.91 -2.56
N SER A 59 -3.80 -4.13 -2.01
CA SER A 59 -4.64 -4.48 -0.87
C SER A 59 -4.29 -3.69 0.39
N ALA A 60 -3.00 -3.53 0.71
CA ALA A 60 -2.58 -2.72 1.85
C ALA A 60 -2.94 -1.24 1.66
N LYS A 61 -2.77 -0.69 0.45
CA LYS A 61 -3.18 0.68 0.12
C LYS A 61 -4.69 0.87 0.27
N HIS A 62 -5.49 -0.05 -0.29
CA HIS A 62 -6.95 -0.05 -0.14
C HIS A 62 -7.36 -0.07 1.34
N GLY A 63 -6.76 -0.98 2.12
CA GLY A 63 -7.02 -1.07 3.56
C GLY A 63 -6.69 0.22 4.31
N ALA A 64 -5.50 0.78 4.10
CA ALA A 64 -5.07 2.00 4.77
C ALA A 64 -5.96 3.22 4.43
N VAL A 65 -6.26 3.41 3.14
CA VAL A 65 -7.10 4.51 2.68
C VAL A 65 -8.53 4.38 3.21
N ASN A 66 -9.09 3.18 3.22
CA ASN A 66 -10.43 2.93 3.75
C ASN A 66 -10.48 3.17 5.27
N VAL A 67 -9.48 2.71 6.03
CA VAL A 67 -9.38 2.99 7.48
C VAL A 67 -9.29 4.49 7.72
N LEU A 68 -8.45 5.20 6.97
CA LEU A 68 -8.27 6.64 7.13
C LEU A 68 -9.55 7.42 6.83
N LEU A 69 -10.29 7.05 5.78
CA LEU A 69 -11.56 7.68 5.42
C LEU A 69 -12.63 7.44 6.50
N ASN A 70 -12.77 6.19 6.95
CA ASN A 70 -13.80 5.79 7.90
C ASN A 70 -13.54 6.33 9.31
N ASN A 71 -12.28 6.52 9.69
CA ASN A 71 -11.90 7.00 11.02
C ASN A 71 -11.46 8.47 11.02
N SER A 72 -11.67 9.20 9.92
CA SER A 72 -11.25 10.60 9.82
C SER A 72 -11.88 11.51 10.89
N PRO A 73 -13.16 11.35 11.28
CA PRO A 73 -13.75 12.14 12.37
C PRO A 73 -13.06 11.89 13.71
N GLU A 74 -12.80 10.63 14.06
CA GLU A 74 -12.17 10.22 15.31
C GLU A 74 -10.71 10.70 15.38
N ILE A 75 -9.99 10.65 14.27
CA ILE A 75 -8.61 11.18 14.19
C ILE A 75 -8.62 12.71 14.40
N ALA A 76 -9.62 13.42 13.87
CA ALA A 76 -9.76 14.85 14.06
C ALA A 76 -10.07 15.21 15.53
N GLU A 77 -10.98 14.47 16.16
CA GLU A 77 -11.29 14.63 17.58
C GLU A 77 -10.06 14.38 18.46
N ALA A 78 -9.37 13.25 18.26
CA ALA A 78 -8.16 12.92 19.00
C ALA A 78 -7.04 13.96 18.79
N SER A 79 -6.90 14.49 17.57
CA SER A 79 -5.92 15.55 17.28
C SER A 79 -6.27 16.87 17.97
N GLU A 80 -7.56 17.21 18.04
CA GLU A 80 -8.02 18.39 18.79
C GLU A 80 -7.76 18.22 20.29
N GLU A 81 -8.05 17.05 20.86
CA GLU A 81 -7.77 16.74 22.26
C GLU A 81 -6.28 16.89 22.57
N VAL A 82 -5.39 16.30 21.76
CA VAL A 82 -3.92 16.40 21.94
C VAL A 82 -3.47 17.86 21.89
N LYS A 83 -3.96 18.62 20.91
CA LYS A 83 -3.63 20.05 20.76
C LYS A 83 -4.01 20.86 22.01
N GLN A 84 -5.14 20.55 22.64
CA GLN A 84 -5.63 21.26 23.82
C GLN A 84 -4.95 20.80 25.12
N THR A 85 -4.80 19.48 25.32
CA THR A 85 -4.52 18.87 26.63
C THR A 85 -3.04 18.55 26.88
N PHE A 86 -2.24 18.29 25.85
CA PHE A 86 -0.86 17.85 26.04
C PHE A 86 0.03 19.00 26.53
N ARG A 87 1.13 18.69 27.23
CA ARG A 87 2.08 19.71 27.70
C ARG A 87 3.24 19.96 26.73
N ALA A 88 3.62 18.93 25.97
CA ALA A 88 4.73 19.00 25.02
C ALA A 88 4.36 19.92 23.83
N PRO A 89 5.10 21.02 23.59
CA PRO A 89 4.83 21.94 22.49
C PRO A 89 4.86 21.27 21.12
N GLU A 90 5.76 20.31 20.91
CA GLU A 90 5.92 19.58 19.65
C GLU A 90 4.69 18.74 19.34
N ALA A 91 4.16 18.02 20.35
CA ALA A 91 2.95 17.22 20.18
C ALA A 91 1.74 18.08 19.83
N LYS A 92 1.62 19.28 20.42
CA LYS A 92 0.55 20.23 20.06
C LYS A 92 0.68 20.72 18.63
N TYR A 93 1.90 21.06 18.21
CA TYR A 93 2.17 21.54 16.86
C TYR A 93 1.80 20.48 15.82
N GLU A 94 2.29 19.25 16.00
CA GLU A 94 2.01 18.14 15.09
C GLU A 94 0.52 17.81 15.04
N ALA A 95 -0.16 17.77 16.19
CA ALA A 95 -1.61 17.52 16.25
C ALA A 95 -2.42 18.62 15.56
N GLY A 96 -2.07 19.90 15.76
CA GLY A 96 -2.73 21.01 15.07
C GLY A 96 -2.48 21.02 13.57
N HIS A 97 -1.26 20.66 13.15
CA HIS A 97 -0.91 20.54 11.75
C HIS A 97 -1.65 19.36 11.08
N LEU A 98 -1.71 18.19 11.73
CA LEU A 98 -2.48 17.04 11.27
C LEU A 98 -3.96 17.37 11.16
N LEU A 99 -4.56 17.98 12.19
CA LEU A 99 -5.96 18.40 12.19
C LEU A 99 -6.28 19.31 10.99
N THR A 100 -5.41 20.28 10.72
CA THR A 100 -5.55 21.18 9.57
C THR A 100 -5.49 20.41 8.24
N ALA A 101 -4.62 19.41 8.14
CA ALA A 101 -4.51 18.58 6.94
C ALA A 101 -5.75 17.71 6.72
N ILE A 102 -6.24 17.02 7.75
CA ILE A 102 -7.35 16.06 7.62
C ILE A 102 -8.73 16.72 7.53
N THR A 103 -8.89 17.95 8.03
CA THR A 103 -10.13 18.74 7.88
C THR A 103 -10.19 19.50 6.54
N ASN A 104 -9.12 19.43 5.74
CA ASN A 104 -9.04 20.10 4.47
C ASN A 104 -9.93 19.42 3.41
N PHE A 105 -10.77 20.19 2.72
CA PHE A 105 -11.61 19.68 1.62
C PHE A 105 -10.81 18.92 0.55
N LYS A 106 -9.63 19.42 0.18
CA LYS A 106 -8.77 18.82 -0.83
C LYS A 106 -8.28 17.44 -0.37
N PHE A 107 -7.98 17.28 0.91
CA PHE A 107 -7.60 16.00 1.50
C PHE A 107 -8.75 14.98 1.38
N PHE A 108 -9.96 15.34 1.82
CA PHE A 108 -11.14 14.47 1.69
C PHE A 108 -11.46 14.11 0.24
N LEU A 109 -11.36 15.07 -0.67
CA LEU A 109 -11.58 14.83 -2.09
C LEU A 109 -10.59 13.80 -2.64
N TYR A 110 -9.29 13.98 -2.40
CA TYR A 110 -8.28 13.01 -2.83
C TYR A 110 -8.47 11.65 -2.17
N LEU A 111 -8.74 11.62 -0.86
CA LEU A 111 -8.94 10.39 -0.12
C LEU A 111 -10.14 9.60 -0.67
N THR A 112 -11.24 10.29 -0.98
CA THR A 112 -12.45 9.70 -1.55
C THR A 112 -12.19 9.15 -2.97
N ILE A 113 -11.51 9.92 -3.82
CA ILE A 113 -11.13 9.48 -5.17
C ILE A 113 -10.27 8.22 -5.08
N TRP A 114 -9.22 8.23 -4.25
CA TRP A 114 -8.35 7.08 -4.08
C TRP A 114 -9.08 5.86 -3.49
N THR A 115 -9.99 6.07 -2.55
CA THR A 115 -10.82 4.99 -1.99
C THR A 115 -11.61 4.28 -3.10
N ASN A 116 -12.25 5.05 -3.98
CA ASN A 116 -13.04 4.48 -5.08
C ASN A 116 -12.16 3.75 -6.10
N ILE A 117 -11.05 4.35 -6.54
CA ILE A 117 -10.13 3.72 -7.50
C ILE A 117 -9.57 2.42 -6.93
N LEU A 118 -9.06 2.46 -5.69
CA LEU A 118 -8.46 1.29 -5.05
C LEU A 118 -9.50 0.20 -4.76
N ARG A 119 -10.76 0.57 -4.49
CA ARG A 119 -11.86 -0.39 -4.30
C ARG A 119 -12.08 -1.22 -5.56
N GLU A 120 -12.19 -0.60 -6.73
CA GLU A 120 -12.45 -1.35 -7.96
C GLU A 120 -11.26 -2.22 -8.35
N ILE A 121 -10.03 -1.68 -8.25
CA ILE A 121 -8.80 -2.46 -8.47
C ILE A 121 -8.74 -3.66 -7.51
N TYR A 122 -9.03 -3.45 -6.23
CA TYR A 122 -9.01 -4.50 -5.22
C TYR A 122 -10.04 -5.60 -5.52
N ARG A 123 -11.28 -5.22 -5.87
CA ARG A 123 -12.35 -6.17 -6.23
C ARG A 123 -11.93 -7.05 -7.40
N VAL A 124 -11.48 -6.44 -8.50
CA VAL A 124 -11.04 -7.19 -9.69
C VAL A 124 -9.82 -8.06 -9.40
N ASN A 125 -8.86 -7.56 -8.61
CA ASN A 125 -7.69 -8.34 -8.21
C ASN A 125 -8.07 -9.57 -7.38
N ILE A 126 -9.05 -9.48 -6.49
CA ILE A 126 -9.55 -10.65 -5.73
C ILE A 126 -10.23 -11.65 -6.65
N GLU A 127 -11.08 -11.18 -7.57
CA GLU A 127 -11.83 -12.06 -8.48
C GLU A 127 -10.92 -12.82 -9.47
N ILE A 128 -9.91 -12.16 -10.05
CA ILE A 128 -8.97 -12.77 -11.00
C ILE A 128 -8.04 -13.81 -10.33
N GLN A 129 -7.91 -13.76 -9.01
CA GLN A 129 -7.06 -14.69 -8.26
C GLN A 129 -7.81 -15.94 -7.77
N LYS A 130 -9.10 -16.08 -8.07
CA LYS A 130 -9.86 -17.30 -7.73
C LYS A 130 -9.40 -18.48 -8.60
N GLU A 131 -9.34 -19.66 -8.00
CA GLU A 131 -8.87 -20.88 -8.68
C GLU A 131 -9.77 -21.32 -9.85
N ASP A 132 -11.04 -20.97 -9.80
CA ASP A 132 -12.07 -21.33 -10.80
C ASP A 132 -12.25 -20.26 -11.90
N ILE A 133 -11.43 -19.21 -11.91
CA ILE A 133 -11.55 -18.15 -12.90
C ILE A 133 -11.20 -18.65 -14.31
N ILE A 134 -12.05 -18.33 -15.29
CA ILE A 134 -11.77 -18.58 -16.71
C ILE A 134 -11.20 -17.34 -17.39
N LEU A 135 -10.33 -17.54 -18.39
CA LEU A 135 -9.64 -16.44 -19.09
C LEU A 135 -10.61 -15.37 -19.63
N ALA A 136 -11.72 -15.79 -20.26
CA ALA A 136 -12.73 -14.87 -20.78
C ALA A 136 -13.29 -13.95 -19.68
N ARG A 137 -13.54 -14.50 -18.49
CA ARG A 137 -14.03 -13.74 -17.35
C ARG A 137 -12.98 -12.76 -16.82
N SER A 138 -11.72 -13.16 -16.77
CA SER A 138 -10.62 -12.26 -16.39
C SER A 138 -10.50 -11.06 -17.33
N VAL A 139 -10.69 -11.27 -18.65
CA VAL A 139 -10.70 -10.18 -19.65
C VAL A 139 -11.88 -9.24 -19.42
N GLU A 140 -13.10 -9.76 -19.22
CA GLU A 140 -14.28 -8.94 -18.91
C GLU A 140 -14.08 -8.06 -17.67
N LEU A 141 -13.51 -8.62 -16.60
CA LEU A 141 -13.23 -7.89 -15.36
C LEU A 141 -12.22 -6.76 -15.57
N MET A 142 -11.16 -7.02 -16.34
CA MET A 142 -10.14 -6.02 -16.69
C MET A 142 -10.73 -4.91 -17.59
N GLU A 143 -11.57 -5.25 -18.55
CA GLU A 143 -12.28 -4.26 -19.37
C GLU A 143 -13.24 -3.40 -18.55
N GLY A 144 -13.89 -4.00 -17.53
CA GLY A 144 -14.76 -3.28 -16.60
C GLY A 144 -14.01 -2.14 -15.88
N LEU A 145 -12.76 -2.36 -15.47
CA LEU A 145 -11.94 -1.32 -14.84
C LEU A 145 -11.68 -0.12 -15.75
N LEU A 146 -11.55 -0.33 -17.06
CA LEU A 146 -11.28 0.74 -18.02
C LEU A 146 -12.51 1.61 -18.32
N LYS A 147 -13.71 1.09 -18.04
CA LYS A 147 -15.00 1.74 -18.34
C LYS A 147 -15.64 2.40 -17.11
N THR A 148 -15.02 2.28 -15.94
CA THR A 148 -15.50 2.86 -14.67
C THR A 148 -15.02 4.29 -14.49
#